data_AF-A0A534QA47-F1
#
_entry.id   AF-A0A534QA47-F1
#
_cell.length_a   1.000
_cell.length_b   1.000
_cell.length_c   1.000
_cell.angle_alpha   90.00
_cell.angle_beta   90.00
_cell.angle_gamma   90.00
#
_symmetry.space_group_name_H-M   'P 1'
#
loop_
_entity.id
_entity.type
_entity.pdbx_description
1 polymer ?
#
loop_
_entity_poly.entity_id
_entity_poly.type
_entity_poly.pdbx_seq_one_letter_code
_entity_poly.pdbx_strand_id
1 'polypeptide(L)'
;MRVLEAAVCTSRIPLHFEQALIGGAAIDAQGTPLADETLDLARGSRAVLLGAVGGPKWDKLPVDRRAERGLLRIRKELGLFANLRPAQVFPALVGASTLRPEVVEGIDLLVVRELTGGLYFGEPRGQAIVAGRREARNTMVYDETEIARIAAIAFEAARRRRREVTHVHKANVL
;
A
#
# COMPACT_ATOMS: atom_id res chain seq x y z
N MET A 1 19.70 -0.21 1.46
CA MET A 1 20.68 0.87 1.20
C MET A 1 21.86 0.36 0.39
N ARG A 2 22.69 -0.54 0.94
CA ARG A 2 23.88 -1.11 0.24
C ARG A 2 23.68 -1.53 -1.22
N VAL A 3 22.61 -2.28 -1.52
CA VAL A 3 22.33 -2.73 -2.89
C VAL A 3 21.95 -1.57 -3.81
N LEU A 4 21.20 -0.58 -3.32
CA LEU A 4 20.81 0.60 -4.09
C LEU A 4 22.04 1.45 -4.44
N GLU A 5 22.91 1.69 -3.45
CA GLU A 5 24.18 2.41 -3.64
C GLU A 5 25.09 1.71 -4.65
N ALA A 6 25.23 0.39 -4.54
CA ALA A 6 26.01 -0.41 -5.48
C ALA A 6 25.41 -0.39 -6.90
N ALA A 7 24.08 -0.40 -7.04
CA ALA A 7 23.42 -0.40 -8.35
C ALA A 7 23.58 0.93 -9.10
N VAL A 8 23.68 2.06 -8.39
CA VAL A 8 23.80 3.39 -9.01
C VAL A 8 25.24 3.88 -9.12
N CYS A 9 26.23 3.13 -8.61
CA CYS A 9 27.61 3.59 -8.51
C CYS A 9 28.21 4.03 -9.86
N THR A 10 27.74 3.47 -10.97
CA THR A 10 28.14 3.82 -12.34
C THR A 10 27.30 4.93 -12.98
N SER A 11 26.12 5.24 -12.42
CA SER A 11 25.10 6.09 -13.06
C SER A 11 25.24 7.60 -12.78
N ARG A 12 26.23 8.02 -11.97
CA ARG A 12 26.43 9.42 -11.51
C ARG A 12 25.19 10.07 -10.85
N ILE A 13 24.20 9.29 -10.42
CA ILE A 13 23.04 9.80 -9.70
C ILE A 13 23.44 9.95 -8.23
N PRO A 14 23.57 11.18 -7.67
CA PRO A 14 23.85 11.33 -6.25
C PRO A 14 22.64 10.85 -5.45
N LEU A 15 22.89 10.00 -4.46
CA LEU A 15 21.87 9.54 -3.52
C LEU A 15 22.08 10.24 -2.18
N HIS A 16 21.02 10.89 -1.70
CA HIS A 16 20.94 11.43 -0.35
C HIS A 16 19.86 10.67 0.39
N PHE A 17 20.18 10.22 1.61
CA PHE A 17 19.26 9.43 2.42
C PHE A 17 19.00 10.16 3.72
N GLU A 18 17.72 10.36 4.01
CA GLU A 18 17.24 10.86 5.28
C GLU A 18 16.35 9.79 5.91
N GLN A 19 16.51 9.59 7.22
CA GLN A 19 15.74 8.60 7.97
C GLN A 19 14.69 9.31 8.82
N ALA A 20 13.47 8.78 8.80
CA ALA A 20 12.38 9.24 9.63
C ALA A 20 11.59 8.07 10.20
N LEU A 21 10.86 8.33 11.28
CA LEU A 21 10.15 7.30 12.05
C LEU A 21 8.71 7.14 11.54
N ILE A 22 8.25 5.90 11.51
CA ILE A 22 6.84 5.58 11.21
C ILE A 22 6.41 4.34 12.00
N GLY A 23 5.11 4.23 12.27
CA GLY A 23 4.50 3.10 12.94
C GLY A 23 4.92 3.03 14.41
N GLY A 24 5.22 1.82 14.88
CA GLY A 24 5.57 1.57 16.28
C GLY A 24 6.76 2.39 16.80
N ALA A 25 7.78 2.58 15.96
CA ALA A 25 8.95 3.38 16.31
C ALA A 25 8.60 4.87 16.52
N ALA A 26 7.70 5.41 15.69
CA ALA A 26 7.19 6.77 15.87
C ALA A 26 6.28 6.87 17.09
N ILE A 27 5.46 5.85 17.37
CA ILE A 27 4.61 5.83 18.57
C ILE A 27 5.47 5.90 19.83
N ASP A 28 6.52 5.08 19.90
CA ASP A 28 7.39 5.04 21.08
C ASP A 28 8.15 6.35 21.30
N ALA A 29 8.58 7.02 20.22
CA ALA A 29 9.38 8.24 20.30
C ALA A 29 8.56 9.54 20.36
N GLN A 30 7.41 9.59 19.70
CA GLN A 30 6.64 10.81 19.41
C GLN A 30 5.16 10.68 19.80
N GLY A 31 4.71 9.51 20.26
CA GLY A 31 3.32 9.29 20.68
C GLY A 31 2.30 9.15 19.55
N THR A 32 2.74 9.25 18.29
CA THR A 32 1.92 9.18 17.07
C THR A 32 2.50 8.17 16.08
N PRO A 33 1.69 7.41 15.31
CA PRO A 33 2.18 6.48 14.31
C PRO A 33 2.79 7.15 13.06
N LEU A 34 2.55 8.44 12.86
CA LEU A 34 3.19 9.22 11.81
C LEU A 34 3.17 10.70 12.21
N ALA A 35 4.33 11.26 12.48
CA ALA A 35 4.50 12.69 12.75
C ALA A 35 4.47 13.51 11.46
N ASP A 36 4.10 14.78 11.55
CA ASP A 36 3.96 15.66 10.39
C ASP A 36 5.32 15.96 9.74
N GLU A 37 6.39 16.04 10.55
CA GLU A 37 7.76 16.22 10.07
C GLU A 37 8.21 15.05 9.17
N THR A 38 7.76 13.83 9.47
CA THR A 38 8.04 12.67 8.62
C THR A 38 7.28 12.76 7.29
N LEU A 39 6.05 13.26 7.33
CA LEU A 39 5.25 13.46 6.13
C LEU A 39 5.84 14.55 5.24
N ASP A 40 6.30 15.65 5.83
CA ASP A 40 6.93 16.75 5.10
C ASP A 40 8.27 16.34 4.50
N LEU A 41 9.08 15.56 5.22
CA LEU A 41 10.28 14.95 4.66
C LEU A 41 9.94 14.05 3.45
N ALA A 42 8.88 13.24 3.57
CA ALA A 42 8.44 12.36 2.49
C ALA A 42 7.96 13.15 1.26
N ARG A 43 7.26 14.28 1.46
CA ARG A 43 6.83 15.20 0.39
C ARG A 43 8.02 15.91 -0.28
N GLY A 44 9.04 16.26 0.49
CA GLY A 44 10.28 16.85 -0.04
C GLY A 44 11.20 15.84 -0.74
N SER A 45 10.95 14.54 -0.57
CA SER A 45 11.77 13.47 -1.11
C SER A 45 11.33 13.01 -2.50
N ARG A 46 12.30 12.59 -3.33
CA ARG A 46 12.00 12.04 -4.67
C ARG A 46 11.44 10.62 -4.65
N ALA A 47 11.74 9.86 -3.61
CA ALA A 47 11.24 8.51 -3.39
C ALA A 47 11.25 8.21 -1.89
N VAL A 48 10.34 7.34 -1.46
CA VAL A 48 10.26 6.84 -0.07
C VAL A 48 10.51 5.34 -0.08
N LEU A 49 11.48 4.88 0.71
CA LEU A 49 11.72 3.47 0.95
C LEU A 49 11.26 3.12 2.37
N LEU A 50 10.24 2.28 2.46
CA LEU A 50 9.66 1.83 3.74
C LEU A 50 10.00 0.35 3.96
N GLY A 51 10.44 0.02 5.18
CA GLY A 51 10.69 -1.36 5.62
C GLY A 51 9.39 -2.08 6.01
N ALA A 52 9.07 -2.07 7.29
CA ALA A 52 7.83 -2.66 7.83
C ALA A 52 7.25 -1.80 8.96
N VAL A 53 5.95 -1.95 9.22
CA VAL A 53 5.25 -1.36 10.36
C VAL A 53 4.35 -2.42 11.00
N GLY A 54 4.09 -2.29 12.30
CA GLY A 54 3.25 -3.21 13.06
C GLY A 54 4.03 -3.97 14.14
N GLY A 55 3.32 -4.52 15.12
CA GLY A 55 3.89 -5.39 16.13
C GLY A 55 2.99 -5.52 17.38
N PRO A 56 3.04 -6.66 18.11
CA PRO A 56 2.11 -6.97 19.20
C PRO A 56 2.08 -5.93 20.33
N LYS A 57 3.19 -5.20 20.51
CA LYS A 57 3.32 -4.13 21.53
C LYS A 57 2.24 -3.05 21.39
N TRP A 58 1.78 -2.76 20.17
CA TRP A 58 0.85 -1.66 19.88
C TRP A 58 -0.59 -2.11 19.59
N ASP A 59 -0.89 -3.41 19.65
CA ASP A 59 -2.21 -3.96 19.29
C ASP A 59 -3.34 -3.50 20.23
N LYS A 60 -2.99 -3.24 21.49
CA LYS A 60 -3.93 -2.77 22.52
C LYS A 60 -4.22 -1.26 22.42
N LEU A 61 -3.53 -0.53 21.55
CA LEU A 61 -3.80 0.89 21.35
C LEU A 61 -5.15 1.09 20.64
N PRO A 62 -5.80 2.24 20.89
CA PRO A 62 -6.92 2.71 20.08
C PRO A 62 -6.60 2.60 18.58
N VAL A 63 -7.60 2.24 17.78
CA VAL A 63 -7.43 1.88 16.37
C VAL A 63 -6.80 3.00 15.54
N ASP A 64 -7.05 4.26 15.89
CA ASP A 64 -6.48 5.48 15.31
C ASP A 64 -5.01 5.72 15.69
N ARG A 65 -4.52 5.06 16.75
CA ARG A 65 -3.14 5.19 17.27
C ARG A 65 -2.26 3.97 16.98
N ARG A 66 -2.77 2.93 16.33
CA ARG A 66 -1.98 1.74 15.97
C ARG A 66 -0.95 2.04 14.88
N ALA A 67 0.10 1.23 14.81
CA ALA A 67 1.22 1.43 13.89
C ALA A 67 0.78 1.48 12.41
N GLU A 68 -0.21 0.68 12.02
CA GLU A 68 -0.73 0.59 10.65
C GLU A 68 -1.42 1.88 10.20
N ARG A 69 -1.87 2.73 11.15
CA ARG A 69 -2.47 4.03 10.82
C ARG A 69 -1.47 4.98 10.20
N GLY A 70 -0.21 4.93 10.61
CA GLY A 70 0.85 5.70 9.95
C GLY A 70 0.98 5.33 8.47
N LEU A 71 0.92 4.03 8.16
CA LEU A 71 0.99 3.54 6.77
C LEU A 71 -0.22 3.95 5.93
N LEU A 72 -1.43 3.91 6.48
CA LEU A 72 -2.62 4.38 5.76
C LEU A 72 -2.58 5.89 5.54
N ARG A 73 -2.16 6.66 6.56
CA ARG A 73 -2.04 8.11 6.49
C ARG A 73 -1.02 8.54 5.42
N ILE A 74 0.21 8.02 5.46
CA ILE A 74 1.25 8.42 4.49
C ILE A 74 0.85 8.10 3.04
N ARG A 75 0.16 6.98 2.80
CA ARG A 75 -0.34 6.63 1.45
C ARG A 75 -1.36 7.64 0.94
N LYS A 76 -2.32 8.02 1.79
CA LYS A 76 -3.36 8.99 1.45
C LYS A 76 -2.78 10.39 1.24
N GLU A 77 -1.96 10.85 2.19
CA GLU A 77 -1.40 12.21 2.19
C GLU A 77 -0.39 12.46 1.06
N LEU A 78 0.27 11.41 0.56
CA LEU A 78 1.15 11.48 -0.62
C LEU A 78 0.42 11.15 -1.93
N GLY A 79 -0.89 10.86 -1.90
CA GLY A 79 -1.66 10.53 -3.09
C GLY A 79 -1.20 9.25 -3.80
N LEU A 80 -0.65 8.27 -3.07
CA LEU A 80 -0.09 7.03 -3.63
C LEU A 80 -1.19 6.03 -4.00
N PHE A 81 -2.01 6.36 -4.99
CA PHE A 81 -3.21 5.60 -5.35
C PHE A 81 -2.92 4.25 -6.04
N ALA A 82 -1.80 4.14 -6.75
CA ALA A 82 -1.47 2.94 -7.51
C ALA A 82 -0.52 2.01 -6.72
N ASN A 83 -1.05 0.89 -6.24
CA ASN A 83 -0.22 -0.16 -5.65
C ASN A 83 0.08 -1.25 -6.67
N LEU A 84 1.37 -1.40 -7.00
CA LEU A 84 1.88 -2.41 -7.92
C LEU A 84 2.49 -3.57 -7.12
N ARG A 85 1.97 -4.78 -7.29
CA ARG A 85 2.47 -6.00 -6.64
C ARG A 85 2.75 -7.08 -7.69
N PRO A 86 3.99 -7.18 -8.20
CA PRO A 86 4.37 -8.31 -9.02
C PRO A 86 4.36 -9.59 -8.16
N ALA A 87 3.76 -10.65 -8.67
CA ALA A 87 3.90 -11.99 -8.13
C ALA A 87 4.50 -12.87 -9.22
N GLN A 88 5.76 -13.24 -9.00
CA GLN A 88 6.56 -14.05 -9.90
C GLN A 88 7.11 -15.24 -9.11
N VAL A 89 7.11 -16.41 -9.73
CA VAL A 89 7.76 -17.60 -9.17
C VAL A 89 9.15 -17.74 -9.79
N PHE A 90 10.18 -17.69 -8.95
CA PHE A 90 11.56 -17.96 -9.40
C PHE A 90 11.75 -19.46 -9.58
N PRO A 91 12.40 -19.93 -10.67
CA PRO A 91 12.61 -21.36 -10.92
C PRO A 91 13.24 -22.10 -9.73
N ALA A 92 14.23 -21.48 -9.08
CA ALA A 92 14.90 -22.04 -7.90
C ALA A 92 13.99 -22.16 -6.65
N LEU A 93 12.82 -21.51 -6.63
CA LEU A 93 11.90 -21.45 -5.50
C LEU A 93 10.54 -22.10 -5.78
N VAL A 94 10.38 -22.82 -6.91
CA VAL A 94 9.11 -23.49 -7.26
C VAL A 94 8.63 -24.42 -6.14
N GLY A 95 9.56 -25.16 -5.52
CA GLY A 95 9.25 -26.08 -4.42
C GLY A 95 8.83 -25.42 -3.11
N ALA A 96 8.93 -24.09 -2.99
CA ALA A 96 8.43 -23.35 -1.82
C ALA A 96 6.91 -23.08 -1.91
N SER A 97 6.29 -23.28 -3.07
CA SER A 97 4.85 -23.14 -3.26
C SER A 97 4.09 -24.35 -2.72
N THR A 98 2.90 -24.12 -2.19
CA THR A 98 1.98 -25.19 -1.76
C THR A 98 1.14 -25.76 -2.90
N LEU A 99 1.18 -25.12 -4.08
CA LEU A 99 0.50 -25.59 -5.28
C LEU A 99 1.41 -26.54 -6.06
N ARG A 100 0.82 -27.40 -6.89
CA ARG A 100 1.59 -28.33 -7.71
C ARG A 100 2.53 -27.56 -8.66
N PRO A 101 3.79 -28.00 -8.87
CA PRO A 101 4.77 -27.29 -9.69
C PRO A 101 4.24 -26.88 -11.06
N GLU A 102 3.55 -27.78 -11.76
CA GLU A 102 3.00 -27.56 -13.10
C GLU A 102 1.90 -26.47 -13.16
N VAL A 103 1.37 -26.05 -12.01
CA VAL A 103 0.40 -24.95 -11.89
C VAL A 103 1.10 -23.60 -11.67
N VAL A 104 2.26 -23.58 -11.01
CA VAL A 104 2.91 -22.35 -10.55
C VAL A 104 4.16 -21.96 -11.33
N GLU A 105 4.76 -22.92 -12.01
CA GLU A 105 5.89 -22.65 -12.89
C GLU A 105 5.50 -21.64 -13.96
N GLY A 106 6.34 -20.61 -14.13
CA GLY A 106 6.09 -19.54 -15.09
C GLY A 106 5.03 -18.51 -14.68
N ILE A 107 4.46 -18.58 -13.46
CA ILE A 107 3.59 -17.52 -12.95
C ILE A 107 4.35 -16.18 -12.97
N ASP A 108 3.78 -15.22 -13.71
CA ASP A 108 4.22 -13.84 -13.77
C ASP A 108 2.98 -12.93 -13.96
N LEU A 109 2.47 -12.45 -12.83
CA LEU A 109 1.30 -11.58 -12.75
C LEU A 109 1.65 -10.28 -12.03
N LEU A 110 0.93 -9.22 -12.38
CA LEU A 110 1.02 -7.93 -11.72
C LEU A 110 -0.35 -7.54 -11.20
N VAL A 111 -0.50 -7.46 -9.88
CA VAL A 111 -1.71 -6.89 -9.29
C VAL A 111 -1.55 -5.37 -9.24
N VAL A 112 -2.46 -4.68 -9.92
CA VAL A 112 -2.61 -3.22 -9.86
C VAL A 112 -3.83 -2.92 -9.00
N ARG A 113 -3.61 -2.35 -7.82
CA ARG A 113 -4.64 -2.13 -6.80
C ARG A 113 -4.79 -0.64 -6.50
N GLU A 114 -6.03 -0.16 -6.51
CA GLU A 114 -6.37 1.16 -5.96
C GLU A 114 -6.15 1.15 -4.42
N LEU A 115 -5.40 2.13 -3.93
CA LEU A 115 -4.83 2.13 -2.58
C LEU A 115 -5.31 3.28 -1.69
N THR A 116 -6.04 4.27 -2.22
CA THR A 116 -6.36 5.53 -1.54
C THR A 116 -7.86 5.86 -1.45
N GLY A 117 -8.73 5.09 -2.09
CA GLY A 117 -10.18 5.26 -2.08
C GLY A 117 -10.94 4.05 -1.51
N GLY A 118 -12.19 3.87 -1.95
CA GLY A 118 -13.02 2.72 -1.61
C GLY A 118 -13.36 2.60 -0.14
N LEU A 119 -13.65 1.36 0.29
CA LEU A 119 -14.05 1.04 1.66
C LEU A 119 -13.03 1.47 2.73
N TYR A 120 -11.77 1.63 2.34
CA TYR A 120 -10.69 1.98 3.26
C TYR A 120 -10.79 3.42 3.74
N PHE A 121 -11.31 4.32 2.92
CA PHE A 121 -11.32 5.77 3.19
C PHE A 121 -12.69 6.43 3.02
N GLY A 122 -13.71 5.69 2.56
CA GLY A 122 -15.05 6.20 2.36
C GLY A 122 -15.77 6.58 3.66
N GLU A 123 -16.51 7.68 3.57
CA GLU A 123 -17.37 8.25 4.61
C GLU A 123 -18.84 8.21 4.17
N PRO A 124 -19.81 8.12 5.10
CA PRO A 124 -19.64 8.07 6.56
C PRO A 124 -19.10 6.72 7.06
N ARG A 125 -18.35 6.74 8.15
CA ARG A 125 -17.93 5.54 8.88
C ARG A 125 -17.93 5.74 10.39
N GLY A 126 -17.93 4.62 11.13
CA GLY A 126 -17.79 4.64 12.57
C GLY A 126 -18.80 3.74 13.27
N GLN A 127 -18.95 3.95 14.58
CA GLN A 127 -19.91 3.25 15.43
C GLN A 127 -20.79 4.28 16.12
N ALA A 128 -22.09 4.00 16.23
CA ALA A 128 -23.05 4.85 16.91
C ALA A 128 -24.10 4.03 17.66
N ILE A 129 -24.78 4.66 18.62
CA ILE A 129 -26.01 4.12 19.20
C ILE A 129 -27.18 4.73 18.42
N VAL A 130 -27.94 3.90 17.72
CA VAL A 130 -29.12 4.30 16.95
C VAL A 130 -30.30 3.51 17.50
N ALA A 131 -31.34 4.22 17.96
CA ALA A 131 -32.53 3.62 18.58
C ALA A 131 -32.18 2.57 19.68
N GLY A 132 -31.21 2.90 20.54
CA GLY A 132 -30.76 2.02 21.63
C GLY A 132 -29.88 0.83 21.20
N ARG A 133 -29.54 0.69 19.92
CA ARG A 133 -28.69 -0.39 19.40
C ARG A 133 -27.35 0.15 18.91
N ARG A 134 -26.28 -0.63 19.12
CA ARG A 134 -24.98 -0.38 18.51
C ARG A 134 -25.06 -0.68 17.01
N GLU A 135 -24.76 0.32 16.19
CA GLU A 135 -24.61 0.20 14.75
C GLU A 135 -23.17 0.55 14.36
N ALA A 136 -22.65 -0.11 13.32
CA ALA A 136 -21.35 0.17 12.73
C ALA A 136 -21.49 0.33 11.23
N ARG A 137 -20.78 1.31 10.65
CA ARG A 137 -20.83 1.61 9.22
C ARG A 137 -19.43 1.80 8.65
N ASN A 138 -19.24 1.31 7.43
CA ASN A 138 -18.19 1.73 6.51
C ASN A 138 -18.80 1.91 5.13
N THR A 139 -18.30 2.86 4.36
CA THR A 139 -18.84 3.18 3.03
C THR A 139 -17.82 2.82 1.96
N MET A 140 -18.21 1.98 1.01
CA MET A 140 -17.45 1.74 -0.21
C MET A 140 -17.91 2.75 -1.25
N VAL A 141 -17.02 3.66 -1.65
CA VAL A 141 -17.32 4.70 -2.62
C VAL A 141 -16.09 4.95 -3.48
N TYR A 142 -16.33 5.20 -4.75
CA TYR A 142 -15.33 5.59 -5.74
C TYR A 142 -15.97 6.62 -6.67
N ASP A 143 -15.20 7.62 -7.10
CA ASP A 143 -15.58 8.47 -8.23
C ASP A 143 -14.95 7.98 -9.55
N GLU A 144 -15.43 8.52 -10.67
CA GLU A 144 -14.94 8.15 -12.00
C GLU A 144 -13.46 8.48 -12.21
N THR A 145 -12.93 9.51 -11.55
CA THR A 145 -11.53 9.93 -11.65
C THR A 145 -10.63 8.92 -10.93
N GLU A 146 -11.03 8.45 -9.75
CA GLU A 146 -10.33 7.42 -8.99
C GLU A 146 -10.24 6.10 -9.76
N ILE A 147 -11.32 5.72 -10.43
CA ILE A 147 -11.39 4.49 -11.26
C ILE A 147 -10.54 4.68 -12.53
N ALA A 148 -10.70 5.81 -13.23
CA ALA A 148 -9.99 6.08 -14.47
C ALA A 148 -8.47 6.09 -14.28
N ARG A 149 -7.95 6.75 -13.24
CA ARG A 149 -6.50 6.84 -13.00
C ARG A 149 -5.87 5.48 -12.70
N ILE A 150 -6.53 4.60 -11.94
CA ILE A 150 -5.98 3.27 -11.65
C ILE A 150 -6.07 2.35 -12.87
N ALA A 151 -7.15 2.45 -13.65
CA ALA A 151 -7.30 1.72 -14.89
C ALA A 151 -6.20 2.12 -15.91
N ALA A 152 -5.91 3.42 -16.04
CA ALA A 152 -4.84 3.92 -16.90
C ALA A 152 -3.48 3.28 -16.54
N ILE A 153 -3.12 3.25 -15.25
CA ILE A 153 -1.90 2.57 -14.77
C ILE A 153 -1.90 1.08 -15.13
N ALA A 154 -3.04 0.39 -14.99
CA ALA A 154 -3.15 -1.02 -15.36
C ALA A 154 -2.93 -1.25 -16.86
N PHE A 155 -3.55 -0.43 -17.73
CA PHE A 155 -3.36 -0.52 -19.18
C PHE A 155 -1.93 -0.17 -19.60
N GLU A 156 -1.32 0.85 -19.02
CA GLU A 156 0.08 1.21 -19.27
C GLU A 156 1.04 0.08 -18.87
N ALA A 157 0.82 -0.52 -17.70
CA ALA A 157 1.61 -1.66 -17.24
C ALA A 157 1.43 -2.88 -18.15
N ALA A 158 0.21 -3.17 -18.59
CA ALA A 158 -0.07 -4.27 -19.51
C ALA A 158 0.60 -4.08 -20.89
N ARG A 159 0.66 -2.83 -21.40
CA ARG A 159 1.36 -2.50 -22.66
C ARG A 159 2.85 -2.84 -22.63
N ARG A 160 3.49 -2.78 -21.46
CA ARG A 160 4.91 -3.15 -21.24
C ARG A 160 5.08 -4.64 -20.91
N ARG A 161 3.99 -5.40 -20.88
CA ARG A 161 3.92 -6.83 -20.56
C ARG A 161 3.20 -7.56 -21.71
N ARG A 162 2.30 -8.50 -21.40
CA ARG A 162 1.59 -9.35 -22.38
C ARG A 162 0.35 -8.71 -23.02
N ARG A 163 0.07 -7.42 -22.73
CA ARG A 163 -1.11 -6.70 -23.22
C ARG A 163 -2.46 -7.32 -22.81
N GLU A 164 -2.46 -8.04 -21.70
CA GLU A 164 -3.65 -8.63 -21.08
C GLU A 164 -3.99 -7.88 -19.79
N VAL A 165 -5.26 -7.53 -19.61
CA VAL A 165 -5.79 -6.92 -18.39
C VAL A 165 -7.06 -7.67 -17.99
N THR A 166 -7.09 -8.17 -16.75
CA THR A 166 -8.30 -8.71 -16.15
C THR A 166 -8.81 -7.73 -15.10
N HIS A 167 -9.99 -7.14 -15.34
CA HIS A 167 -10.65 -6.28 -14.38
C HIS A 167 -11.47 -7.14 -13.40
N VAL A 168 -11.17 -7.05 -12.10
CA VAL A 168 -11.83 -7.83 -11.05
C VAL A 168 -12.77 -6.93 -10.26
N HIS A 169 -14.06 -7.23 -10.27
CA HIS A 169 -15.11 -6.44 -9.60
C HIS A 169 -16.26 -7.33 -9.13
N LYS A 170 -17.24 -6.73 -8.44
CA LYS A 170 -18.44 -7.41 -7.92
C LYS A 170 -19.74 -6.78 -8.43
N ALA A 171 -19.78 -6.42 -9.71
CA ALA A 171 -20.89 -5.66 -10.32
C ALA A 171 -22.25 -6.39 -10.35
N ASN A 172 -22.28 -7.69 -10.00
CA ASN A 172 -23.54 -8.40 -9.86
C ASN A 172 -24.23 -8.16 -8.51
N VAL A 173 -23.61 -7.41 -7.60
CA VAL A 173 -24.16 -7.09 -6.27
C VAL A 173 -23.82 -5.66 -5.84
N LEU A 174 -22.56 -5.24 -5.97
CA LEU A 174 -22.05 -3.92 -5.55
C LEU A 174 -22.08 -2.92 -6.70
#